data_AF-A0A6C0FDS5-F1
#
_entry.id   AF-A0A6C0FDS5-F1
#
_cell.length_a   1.000
_cell.length_b   1.000
_cell.length_c   1.000
_cell.angle_alpha   90.00
_cell.angle_beta   90.00
_cell.angle_gamma   90.00
#
_symmetry.space_group_name_H-M   'P 1'
#
loop_
_entity.id
_entity.type
_entity.pdbx_description
1 polymer ?
#
loop_
_entity_poly.entity_id
_entity_poly.type
_entity_poly.pdbx_seq_one_letter_code
_entity_poly.pdbx_strand_id
1 'polypeptide(L)'
;MVNTQYIQRNYLRKPEQHLVKKEPQQEKPTDEEREDAISKFERQRSIINLQSEFPKSENIPKYSLGVVIYVLIFICIIPYIMYKEQVRDEYLLAYVANVDMLATVLGYNGGPGFNIWRYLYNPNNASLFGFFSTTFINYTALLGATLLVALTTHQKNSWYYGWSGAFIFLLLTYLLPGNFIVLFQNRMEEYLENNFNIDESFGLIRYLIIVTVGLIFCVTIILVEALVIAATRPHIIKLLKQIHRKLGYY
;
A
#
# COMPACT_ATOMS: atom_id res chain seq x y z
N MET A 1 2.05 59.99 44.61
CA MET A 1 2.01 61.43 44.32
C MET A 1 3.18 61.75 43.39
N VAL A 2 2.87 62.20 42.16
CA VAL A 2 3.54 63.23 41.32
C VAL A 2 5.07 63.36 41.51
N ASN A 3 5.93 63.20 40.50
CA ASN A 3 6.02 64.13 39.38
C ASN A 3 6.85 63.60 38.19
N THR A 4 6.59 64.23 37.05
CA THR A 4 6.94 63.88 35.69
C THR A 4 8.21 64.64 35.23
N GLN A 5 8.95 64.04 34.28
CA GLN A 5 9.44 64.65 33.03
C GLN A 5 10.83 65.33 32.89
N TYR A 6 11.40 65.11 31.69
CA TYR A 6 12.53 65.75 30.97
C TYR A 6 13.96 65.25 31.34
N ILE A 7 14.87 64.87 30.43
CA ILE A 7 15.34 65.44 29.14
C ILE A 7 15.94 64.28 28.29
N GLN A 8 15.46 63.97 27.08
CA GLN A 8 15.85 64.45 25.74
C GLN A 8 17.21 63.96 25.16
N ARG A 9 17.10 63.25 24.02
CA ARG A 9 18.00 63.15 22.84
C ARG A 9 19.42 62.59 23.02
N ASN A 10 19.68 61.46 22.34
CA ASN A 10 20.69 61.45 21.28
C ASN A 10 20.38 60.42 20.18
N TYR A 11 20.22 60.95 18.98
CA TYR A 11 20.12 60.25 17.71
C TYR A 11 21.48 59.69 17.32
N LEU A 12 21.60 58.37 17.14
CA LEU A 12 22.57 57.79 16.21
C LEU A 12 21.89 56.64 15.47
N ARG A 13 21.37 56.97 14.28
CA ARG A 13 21.05 56.03 13.21
C ARG A 13 22.29 55.17 12.95
N LYS A 14 22.23 53.87 13.28
CA LYS A 14 23.10 52.89 12.62
C LYS A 14 22.58 52.70 11.19
N PRO A 15 23.43 52.79 10.16
CA PRO A 15 23.01 52.43 8.81
C PRO A 15 22.69 50.94 8.78
N GLU A 16 21.47 50.60 8.34
CA GLU A 16 21.09 49.26 7.93
C GLU A 16 22.00 48.85 6.77
N GLN A 17 23.02 48.05 7.09
CA GLN A 17 23.70 47.25 6.07
C GLN A 17 22.71 46.18 5.62
N HIS A 18 22.04 46.44 4.50
CA HIS A 18 21.37 45.40 3.74
C HIS A 18 22.39 44.34 3.35
N LEU A 19 22.53 43.31 4.18
CA LEU A 19 23.15 42.05 3.83
C LEU A 19 22.26 41.40 2.77
N VAL A 20 22.57 41.69 1.51
CA VAL A 20 22.14 40.87 0.38
C VAL A 20 22.69 39.47 0.64
N LYS A 21 21.84 38.58 1.16
CA LYS A 21 22.09 37.14 1.15
C LYS A 21 22.26 36.75 -0.31
N LYS A 22 23.51 36.55 -0.73
CA LYS A 22 23.79 35.80 -1.97
C LYS A 22 23.16 34.42 -1.76
N GLU A 23 22.13 34.12 -2.54
CA GLU A 23 21.66 32.75 -2.70
C GLU A 23 22.88 31.90 -3.09
N PRO A 24 23.11 30.74 -2.44
CA PRO A 24 24.17 29.85 -2.85
C PRO A 24 23.91 29.46 -4.31
N GLN A 25 24.83 29.85 -5.20
CA GLN A 25 24.87 29.34 -6.56
C GLN A 25 24.95 27.82 -6.45
N GLN A 26 23.86 27.13 -6.77
CA GLN A 26 23.87 25.69 -6.95
C GLN A 26 24.84 25.40 -8.11
N GLU A 27 26.03 24.92 -7.78
CA GLU A 27 26.96 24.36 -8.75
C GLU A 27 26.19 23.34 -9.59
N LYS A 28 26.28 23.46 -10.92
CA LYS A 28 25.70 22.46 -11.81
C LYS A 28 26.41 21.15 -11.50
N PRO A 29 25.66 20.04 -11.28
CA PRO A 29 26.27 18.76 -10.97
C PRO A 29 27.25 18.39 -12.08
N THR A 30 28.44 17.95 -11.68
CA THR A 30 29.49 17.52 -12.63
C THR A 30 28.98 16.36 -13.46
N ASP A 31 29.55 16.16 -14.65
CA ASP A 31 29.13 15.06 -15.53
C ASP A 31 29.32 13.69 -14.85
N GLU A 32 30.32 13.55 -13.97
CA GLU A 32 30.50 12.36 -13.11
C GLU A 32 29.37 12.18 -12.09
N GLU A 33 28.90 13.24 -11.43
CA GLU A 33 27.75 13.18 -10.51
C GLU A 33 26.45 12.85 -11.25
N ARG A 34 26.31 13.33 -12.49
CA ARG A 34 25.20 12.97 -13.37
C ARG A 34 25.25 11.51 -13.78
N GLU A 35 26.42 11.00 -14.18
CA GLU A 35 26.59 9.59 -14.52
C GLU A 35 26.41 8.66 -13.30
N ASP A 36 26.88 9.04 -12.12
CA ASP A 36 26.62 8.29 -10.89
C ASP A 36 25.13 8.32 -10.53
N ALA A 37 24.46 9.48 -10.66
CA ALA A 37 23.02 9.57 -10.46
C ALA A 37 22.24 8.72 -11.48
N ILE A 38 22.59 8.80 -12.78
CA ILE A 38 22.00 7.98 -13.85
C ILE A 38 22.23 6.50 -13.55
N SER A 39 23.44 6.09 -13.18
CA SER A 39 23.75 4.69 -12.86
C SER A 39 23.02 4.20 -11.61
N LYS A 40 22.84 5.05 -10.58
CA LYS A 40 22.00 4.75 -9.41
C LYS A 40 20.53 4.62 -9.79
N PHE A 41 20.02 5.50 -10.65
CA PHE A 41 18.67 5.41 -11.18
C PHE A 41 18.48 4.18 -12.08
N GLU A 42 19.47 3.82 -12.89
CA GLU A 42 19.46 2.62 -13.73
C GLU A 42 19.53 1.34 -12.89
N ARG A 43 20.34 1.30 -11.83
CA ARG A 43 20.35 0.20 -10.85
C ARG A 43 19.03 0.07 -10.09
N GLN A 44 18.34 1.19 -9.82
CA GLN A 44 17.00 1.19 -9.23
C GLN A 44 15.93 0.75 -10.26
N ARG A 45 16.13 1.03 -11.55
CA ARG A 45 15.22 0.66 -12.65
C ARG A 45 15.48 -0.73 -13.22
N SER A 46 16.67 -1.30 -13.01
CA SER A 46 16.94 -2.71 -13.30
C SER A 46 16.21 -3.54 -12.23
N ILE A 47 14.90 -3.71 -12.45
CA ILE A 47 14.00 -4.62 -11.71
C ILE A 47 14.54 -6.06 -11.71
N ILE A 48 15.53 -6.33 -12.58
CA ILE A 48 16.25 -7.59 -12.71
C ILE A 48 17.72 -7.35 -12.35
N ASN A 49 18.00 -6.93 -11.11
CA ASN A 49 19.32 -7.15 -10.54
C ASN A 49 19.38 -8.65 -10.17
N LEU A 50 19.53 -9.51 -11.19
CA LEU A 50 19.58 -10.99 -11.08
C LEU A 50 20.77 -11.49 -10.24
N GLN A 51 21.53 -10.58 -9.63
CA GLN A 51 22.51 -10.84 -8.56
C GLN A 51 21.88 -10.89 -7.17
N SER A 52 20.57 -10.69 -7.01
CA SER A 52 19.90 -10.83 -5.72
C SER A 52 20.06 -12.27 -5.23
N GLU A 53 20.86 -12.46 -4.20
CA GLU A 53 21.08 -13.75 -3.55
C GLU A 53 19.73 -14.42 -3.28
N PHE A 54 19.53 -15.61 -3.86
CA PHE A 54 18.50 -16.50 -3.33
C PHE A 54 18.72 -16.61 -1.82
N PRO A 55 17.66 -16.52 -1.00
CA PRO A 55 17.83 -16.75 0.43
C PRO A 55 18.55 -18.08 0.65
N LYS A 56 19.48 -18.11 1.62
CA LYS A 56 20.22 -19.32 1.98
C LYS A 56 19.25 -20.51 2.02
N SER A 57 19.59 -21.60 1.31
CA SER A 57 18.70 -22.74 1.04
C SER A 57 18.01 -23.28 2.30
N GLU A 58 18.71 -23.25 3.43
CA GLU A 58 18.22 -23.66 4.76
C GLU A 58 16.95 -22.92 5.22
N ASN A 59 16.74 -21.66 4.81
CA ASN A 59 15.57 -20.87 5.19
C ASN A 59 14.44 -20.90 4.17
N ILE A 60 14.65 -21.46 2.98
CA ILE A 60 13.61 -21.52 1.93
C ILE A 60 12.36 -22.27 2.42
N PRO A 61 12.44 -23.46 3.05
CA PRO A 61 11.24 -24.19 3.49
C PRO A 61 10.36 -23.36 4.42
N LYS A 62 10.99 -22.53 5.24
CA LYS A 62 10.34 -21.68 6.24
C LYS A 62 9.60 -20.49 5.60
N TYR A 63 10.18 -19.86 4.60
CA TYR A 63 9.51 -18.79 3.86
C TYR A 63 8.39 -19.35 2.98
N SER A 64 8.61 -20.50 2.35
CA SER A 64 7.58 -21.22 1.60
C SER A 64 6.41 -21.61 2.49
N LEU A 65 6.67 -22.07 3.72
CA LEU A 65 5.63 -22.36 4.70
C LEU A 65 4.77 -21.12 5.00
N GLY A 66 5.40 -19.94 5.16
CA GLY A 66 4.68 -18.67 5.30
C GLY A 66 3.74 -18.44 4.12
N VAL A 67 4.25 -18.47 2.88
CA VAL A 67 3.42 -18.30 1.67
C VAL A 67 2.27 -19.32 1.62
N VAL A 68 2.54 -20.59 1.93
CA VAL A 68 1.50 -21.64 1.94
C VAL A 68 0.41 -21.36 2.98
N ILE A 69 0.79 -21.02 4.23
CA ILE A 69 -0.18 -20.68 5.28
C ILE A 69 -1.02 -19.48 4.84
N TYR A 70 -0.38 -18.47 4.24
CA TYR A 70 -1.07 -17.30 3.74
C TYR A 70 -2.12 -17.64 2.68
N VAL A 71 -1.73 -18.42 1.66
CA VAL A 71 -2.62 -18.86 0.59
C VAL A 71 -3.79 -19.66 1.17
N LEU A 72 -3.51 -20.62 2.05
CA LEU A 72 -4.56 -21.44 2.65
C LEU A 72 -5.57 -20.61 3.43
N ILE A 73 -5.12 -19.68 4.27
CA ILE A 73 -6.01 -18.91 5.12
C ILE A 73 -6.70 -17.79 4.33
N PHE A 74 -5.92 -16.89 3.74
CA PHE A 74 -6.43 -15.62 3.20
C PHE A 74 -6.96 -15.73 1.78
N ILE A 75 -6.46 -16.66 0.98
CA ILE A 75 -6.88 -16.82 -0.41
C ILE A 75 -7.94 -17.94 -0.54
N CYS A 76 -7.82 -19.03 0.24
CA CYS A 76 -8.77 -20.14 0.15
C CYS A 76 -9.85 -20.07 1.24
N ILE A 77 -9.49 -20.16 2.51
CA ILE A 77 -10.45 -20.36 3.61
C ILE A 77 -11.37 -19.14 3.79
N ILE A 78 -10.82 -17.93 3.88
CA ILE A 78 -11.64 -16.72 4.14
C ILE A 78 -12.63 -16.47 2.98
N PRO A 79 -12.21 -16.40 1.70
CA PRO A 79 -13.16 -16.28 0.58
C PRO A 79 -14.19 -17.39 0.52
N TYR A 80 -13.81 -18.64 0.82
CA TYR A 80 -14.74 -19.76 0.87
C TYR A 80 -15.81 -19.58 1.96
N ILE A 81 -15.41 -19.16 3.17
CA ILE A 81 -16.35 -18.87 4.25
C ILE A 81 -17.27 -17.71 3.84
N MET A 82 -16.74 -16.62 3.31
CA MET A 82 -17.54 -15.47 2.86
C MET A 82 -18.56 -15.87 1.79
N TYR A 83 -18.16 -16.71 0.83
CA TYR A 83 -19.05 -17.23 -0.20
C TYR A 83 -20.15 -18.13 0.40
N LYS A 84 -19.78 -19.05 1.30
CA LYS A 84 -20.71 -19.96 1.97
C LYS A 84 -21.75 -19.21 2.81
N GLU A 85 -21.33 -18.18 3.53
CA GLU A 85 -22.20 -17.32 4.36
C GLU A 85 -22.99 -16.28 3.53
N GLN A 86 -22.96 -16.37 2.19
CA GLN A 86 -23.70 -15.49 1.29
C GLN A 86 -23.43 -13.99 1.52
N VAL A 87 -22.19 -13.66 1.86
CA VAL A 87 -21.76 -12.26 1.95
C VAL A 87 -21.98 -11.60 0.58
N ARG A 88 -22.48 -10.36 0.57
CA ARG A 88 -22.81 -9.67 -0.68
C ARG A 88 -21.59 -9.57 -1.60
N ASP A 89 -21.82 -9.74 -2.90
CA ASP A 89 -20.79 -9.76 -3.95
C ASP A 89 -19.81 -8.59 -3.87
N GLU A 90 -20.27 -7.40 -3.45
CA GLU A 90 -19.42 -6.22 -3.33
C GLU A 90 -18.30 -6.38 -2.29
N TYR A 91 -18.59 -7.00 -1.14
CA TYR A 91 -17.58 -7.21 -0.09
C TYR A 91 -16.60 -8.31 -0.47
N LEU A 92 -17.10 -9.38 -1.10
CA LEU A 92 -16.24 -10.46 -1.57
C LEU A 92 -15.30 -9.98 -2.68
N LEU A 93 -15.81 -9.17 -3.61
CA LEU A 93 -15.01 -8.54 -4.67
C LEU A 93 -13.95 -7.61 -4.09
N ALA A 94 -14.33 -6.71 -3.17
CA ALA A 94 -13.41 -5.81 -2.50
C ALA A 94 -12.36 -6.57 -1.68
N TYR A 95 -12.73 -7.66 -1.00
CA TYR A 95 -11.78 -8.46 -0.24
C TYR A 95 -10.73 -9.12 -1.16
N VAL A 96 -11.18 -9.81 -2.21
CA VAL A 96 -10.30 -10.57 -3.10
C VAL A 96 -9.37 -9.65 -3.89
N ALA A 97 -9.86 -8.50 -4.33
CA ALA A 97 -9.05 -7.50 -5.03
C ALA A 97 -7.91 -6.92 -4.18
N ASN A 98 -8.04 -6.98 -2.85
CA ASN A 98 -7.16 -6.32 -1.88
C ASN A 98 -6.44 -7.31 -0.95
N VAL A 99 -6.35 -8.58 -1.33
CA VAL A 99 -5.68 -9.60 -0.52
C VAL A 99 -4.18 -9.28 -0.39
N ASP A 100 -3.55 -8.66 -1.38
CA ASP A 100 -2.16 -8.19 -1.33
C ASP A 100 -1.86 -7.23 -0.15
N MET A 101 -2.80 -6.35 0.19
CA MET A 101 -2.69 -5.45 1.34
C MET A 101 -2.59 -6.22 2.67
N LEU A 102 -3.31 -7.35 2.79
CA LEU A 102 -3.23 -8.22 3.97
C LEU A 102 -1.85 -8.90 4.05
N ALA A 103 -1.33 -9.34 2.91
CA ALA A 103 0.02 -9.91 2.83
C ALA A 103 1.08 -8.89 3.23
N THR A 104 0.92 -7.64 2.81
CA THR A 104 1.81 -6.52 3.17
C THR A 104 1.84 -6.30 4.68
N VAL A 105 0.67 -6.26 5.33
CA VAL A 105 0.58 -6.08 6.78
C VAL A 105 1.27 -7.22 7.53
N LEU A 106 1.03 -8.46 7.14
CA LEU A 106 1.64 -9.64 7.78
C LEU A 106 3.14 -9.73 7.52
N GLY A 107 3.60 -9.23 6.37
CA GLY A 107 5.01 -9.17 5.98
C GLY A 107 5.83 -8.16 6.79
N TYR A 108 5.19 -7.34 7.64
CA TYR A 108 5.86 -6.31 8.43
C TYR A 108 7.04 -6.86 9.25
N ASN A 109 8.23 -6.31 9.01
CA ASN A 109 9.50 -6.78 9.59
C ASN A 109 9.71 -8.31 9.52
N GLY A 110 9.04 -8.97 8.57
CA GLY A 110 9.09 -10.40 8.31
C GLY A 110 8.36 -11.31 9.30
N GLY A 111 7.65 -10.80 10.29
CA GLY A 111 6.92 -11.63 11.24
C GLY A 111 7.59 -11.82 12.59
N PRO A 112 6.88 -12.42 13.56
CA PRO A 112 7.37 -12.56 14.93
C PRO A 112 8.46 -13.63 14.99
N GLY A 113 9.63 -13.31 15.56
CA GLY A 113 10.72 -14.20 16.03
C GLY A 113 11.42 -15.10 15.00
N PHE A 114 10.67 -15.59 14.02
CA PHE A 114 11.08 -16.54 13.01
C PHE A 114 11.11 -15.90 11.62
N ASN A 115 10.70 -14.67 11.37
CA ASN A 115 10.78 -14.11 10.00
C ASN A 115 10.03 -14.96 8.94
N ILE A 116 9.01 -15.74 9.31
CA ILE A 116 8.28 -16.62 8.38
C ILE A 116 7.58 -15.86 7.24
N TRP A 117 7.24 -14.59 7.49
CA TRP A 117 6.56 -13.70 6.55
C TRP A 117 7.53 -12.78 5.79
N ARG A 118 8.85 -12.93 5.98
CA ARG A 118 9.88 -12.02 5.45
C ARG A 118 9.77 -11.74 3.96
N TYR A 119 9.37 -12.74 3.19
CA TYR A 119 9.21 -12.62 1.74
C TYR A 119 7.76 -12.80 1.30
N LEU A 120 6.80 -12.73 2.23
CA LEU A 120 5.39 -12.88 1.90
C LEU A 120 4.98 -11.79 0.91
N TYR A 121 5.14 -10.53 1.32
CA TYR A 121 4.92 -9.38 0.47
C TYR A 121 5.68 -8.18 1.04
N ASN A 122 6.79 -7.81 0.40
CA ASN A 122 7.51 -6.59 0.75
C ASN A 122 7.91 -5.90 -0.56
N PRO A 123 7.30 -4.75 -0.88
CA PRO A 123 7.59 -4.00 -2.11
C PRO A 123 9.07 -3.64 -2.28
N ASN A 124 9.83 -3.57 -1.16
CA ASN A 124 11.22 -3.16 -1.14
C ASN A 124 12.22 -4.35 -1.13
N ASN A 125 11.74 -5.60 -1.11
CA ASN A 125 12.62 -6.76 -1.12
C ASN A 125 13.08 -7.08 -2.54
N ALA A 126 14.38 -6.90 -2.80
CA ALA A 126 14.98 -7.19 -4.11
C ALA A 126 15.27 -8.68 -4.38
N SER A 127 14.85 -9.61 -3.51
CA SER A 127 15.16 -11.05 -3.71
C SER A 127 14.24 -11.69 -4.75
N LEU A 128 14.78 -12.63 -5.55
CA LEU A 128 13.99 -13.40 -6.51
C LEU A 128 12.79 -14.10 -5.85
N PHE A 129 12.99 -14.71 -4.67
CA PHE A 129 11.89 -15.37 -3.94
C PHE A 129 10.80 -14.37 -3.53
N GLY A 130 11.18 -13.19 -3.03
CA GLY A 130 10.23 -12.12 -2.68
C GLY A 130 9.49 -11.59 -3.91
N PHE A 131 10.19 -11.44 -5.04
CA PHE A 131 9.59 -11.06 -6.31
C PHE A 131 8.55 -12.09 -6.77
N PHE A 132 8.87 -13.39 -6.73
CA PHE A 132 7.93 -14.46 -7.08
C PHE A 132 6.72 -14.47 -6.16
N SER A 133 6.91 -14.36 -4.84
CA SER A 133 5.80 -14.33 -3.88
C SER A 133 4.87 -13.14 -4.10
N THR A 134 5.45 -11.94 -4.24
CA THR A 134 4.70 -10.70 -4.49
C THR A 134 3.92 -10.79 -5.80
N THR A 135 4.57 -11.26 -6.88
CA THR A 135 3.93 -11.45 -8.19
C THR A 135 2.81 -12.48 -8.12
N PHE A 136 3.04 -13.60 -7.44
CA PHE A 136 2.05 -14.66 -7.28
C PHE A 136 0.80 -14.19 -6.52
N ILE A 137 0.99 -13.46 -5.42
CA ILE A 137 -0.12 -12.91 -4.63
C ILE A 137 -0.91 -11.89 -5.46
N ASN A 138 -0.23 -10.94 -6.12
CA ASN A 138 -0.88 -9.97 -7.00
C ASN A 138 -1.65 -10.63 -8.14
N TYR A 139 -1.05 -11.64 -8.79
CA TYR A 139 -1.70 -12.39 -9.85
C TYR A 139 -2.94 -13.11 -9.34
N THR A 140 -2.88 -13.70 -8.14
CA THR A 140 -4.00 -14.42 -7.54
C THR A 140 -5.13 -13.48 -7.12
N ALA A 141 -4.81 -12.27 -6.63
CA ALA A 141 -5.80 -11.22 -6.35
C ALA A 141 -6.59 -10.85 -7.62
N LEU A 142 -5.89 -10.60 -8.73
CA LEU A 142 -6.50 -10.28 -10.02
C LEU A 142 -7.31 -11.47 -10.59
N LEU A 143 -6.77 -12.68 -10.53
CA LEU A 143 -7.46 -13.89 -10.99
C LEU A 143 -8.73 -14.14 -10.17
N GLY A 144 -8.67 -13.98 -8.86
CA GLY A 144 -9.84 -14.12 -7.99
C GLY A 144 -10.91 -13.06 -8.29
N ALA A 145 -10.51 -11.79 -8.46
CA ALA A 145 -11.44 -10.70 -8.76
C ALA A 145 -12.10 -10.90 -10.14
N THR A 146 -11.33 -11.30 -11.16
CA THR A 146 -11.86 -11.61 -12.50
C THR A 146 -12.80 -12.81 -12.48
N LEU A 147 -12.50 -13.86 -11.71
CA LEU A 147 -13.40 -15.00 -11.50
C LEU A 147 -14.73 -14.55 -10.88
N LEU A 148 -14.70 -13.68 -9.86
CA LEU A 148 -15.92 -13.15 -9.25
C LEU A 148 -16.74 -12.29 -10.22
N VAL A 149 -16.09 -11.48 -11.06
CA VAL A 149 -16.77 -10.72 -12.12
C VAL A 149 -17.47 -11.66 -13.11
N ALA A 150 -16.80 -12.74 -13.53
CA ALA A 150 -17.38 -13.73 -14.42
C ALA A 150 -18.56 -14.47 -13.75
N LEU A 151 -18.39 -14.89 -12.50
CA LEU A 151 -19.42 -15.59 -11.73
C LEU A 151 -20.66 -14.72 -11.52
N THR A 152 -20.48 -13.46 -11.10
CA THR A 152 -21.59 -12.51 -10.88
C THR A 152 -22.28 -12.14 -12.19
N THR A 153 -21.53 -12.02 -13.29
CA THR A 153 -22.10 -11.84 -14.64
C THR A 153 -23.04 -13.00 -14.99
N HIS A 154 -22.60 -14.24 -14.77
CA HIS A 154 -23.38 -15.44 -15.03
C HIS A 154 -24.60 -15.53 -14.11
N GLN A 155 -24.42 -15.39 -12.79
CA GLN A 155 -25.50 -15.50 -11.81
C GLN A 155 -26.60 -14.44 -11.99
N LYS A 156 -26.24 -13.21 -12.36
CA LYS A 156 -27.20 -12.12 -12.58
C LYS A 156 -27.68 -12.01 -14.02
N ASN A 157 -27.21 -12.90 -14.92
CA ASN A 157 -27.48 -12.85 -16.36
C ASN A 157 -27.28 -11.44 -16.95
N SER A 158 -26.26 -10.72 -16.47
CA SER A 158 -26.05 -9.33 -16.85
C SER A 158 -24.57 -8.97 -16.85
N TRP A 159 -24.00 -8.85 -18.04
CA TRP A 159 -22.63 -8.38 -18.20
C TRP A 159 -22.46 -6.95 -17.66
N TYR A 160 -23.49 -6.10 -17.76
CA TYR A 160 -23.49 -4.77 -17.14
C TYR A 160 -23.22 -4.83 -15.64
N TYR A 161 -23.82 -5.80 -14.94
CA TYR A 161 -23.68 -5.92 -13.50
C TYR A 161 -22.26 -6.34 -13.12
N GLY A 162 -21.75 -7.44 -13.68
CA GLY A 162 -20.39 -7.89 -13.36
C GLY A 162 -19.32 -6.88 -13.74
N TRP A 163 -19.36 -6.36 -14.97
CA TRP A 163 -18.37 -5.39 -15.45
C TRP A 163 -18.44 -4.04 -14.76
N SER A 164 -19.62 -3.61 -14.28
CA SER A 164 -19.69 -2.39 -13.47
C SER A 164 -18.89 -2.52 -12.17
N GLY A 165 -18.95 -3.67 -11.50
CA GLY A 165 -18.09 -3.97 -10.36
C GLY A 165 -16.62 -3.97 -10.76
N ALA A 166 -16.31 -4.56 -11.93
CA ALA A 166 -14.96 -4.61 -12.48
C ALA A 166 -14.33 -3.22 -12.64
N PHE A 167 -15.04 -2.30 -13.28
CA PHE A 167 -14.55 -0.93 -13.48
C PHE A 167 -14.27 -0.20 -12.18
N ILE A 168 -15.12 -0.40 -11.16
CA ILE A 168 -14.97 0.29 -9.89
C ILE A 168 -13.79 -0.29 -9.10
N PHE A 169 -13.69 -1.61 -8.94
CA PHE A 169 -12.58 -2.19 -8.17
C PHE A 169 -11.24 -1.93 -8.86
N LEU A 170 -11.15 -2.08 -10.19
CA LEU A 170 -9.90 -1.82 -10.92
C LEU A 170 -9.42 -0.37 -10.71
N LEU A 171 -10.36 0.57 -10.68
CA LEU A 171 -10.05 1.96 -10.38
C LEU A 171 -9.56 2.12 -8.94
N LEU A 172 -10.25 1.53 -7.97
CA LEU A 172 -9.92 1.68 -6.55
C LEU A 172 -8.62 0.99 -6.15
N THR A 173 -8.46 -0.29 -6.48
CA THR A 173 -7.25 -1.07 -6.17
C THR A 173 -6.00 -0.48 -6.81
N TYR A 174 -6.11 0.05 -8.04
CA TYR A 174 -4.96 0.67 -8.70
C TYR A 174 -4.64 2.07 -8.15
N LEU A 175 -5.65 2.81 -7.69
CA LEU A 175 -5.46 4.14 -7.10
C LEU A 175 -4.95 4.10 -5.66
N LEU A 176 -5.09 2.97 -4.96
CA LEU A 176 -4.72 2.83 -3.55
C LEU A 176 -3.47 1.92 -3.41
N PRO A 177 -2.27 2.44 -3.73
CA PRO A 177 -1.05 1.65 -3.68
C PRO A 177 -0.79 1.08 -2.28
N GLY A 178 -0.45 -0.21 -2.20
CA GLY A 178 -0.12 -0.90 -0.94
C GLY A 178 1.01 -0.23 -0.13
N ASN A 179 1.78 0.66 -0.74
CA ASN A 179 2.77 1.51 -0.05
C ASN A 179 2.16 2.34 1.08
N PHE A 180 0.88 2.71 1.00
CA PHE A 180 0.21 3.44 2.08
C PHE A 180 0.18 2.65 3.40
N ILE A 181 0.03 1.33 3.32
CA ILE A 181 0.03 0.46 4.50
C ILE A 181 1.41 0.41 5.13
N VAL A 182 2.47 0.28 4.32
CA VAL A 182 3.85 0.27 4.82
C VAL A 182 4.17 1.58 5.54
N LEU A 183 3.82 2.72 4.94
CA LEU A 183 3.99 4.03 5.55
C LEU A 183 3.21 4.15 6.87
N PHE A 184 1.99 3.62 6.92
CA PHE A 184 1.18 3.60 8.13
C PHE A 184 1.83 2.74 9.23
N GLN A 185 2.29 1.54 8.91
CA GLN A 185 2.94 0.64 9.87
C GLN A 185 4.23 1.22 10.42
N ASN A 186 5.06 1.86 9.57
CA ASN A 186 6.29 2.52 10.02
C ASN A 186 5.99 3.71 10.95
N ARG A 187 4.95 4.52 10.64
CA ARG A 187 4.51 5.59 11.54
C ARG A 187 4.00 5.05 12.87
N MET A 188 3.33 3.90 12.85
CA MET A 188 2.88 3.23 14.07
C MET A 188 4.07 2.73 14.89
N GLU A 189 5.11 2.21 14.26
CA GLU A 189 6.37 1.86 14.94
C GLU A 189 7.00 3.07 15.63
N GLU A 190 7.22 4.15 14.89
CA GLU A 190 7.76 5.41 15.44
C GLU A 190 6.89 5.94 16.60
N TYR A 191 5.56 5.83 16.50
CA TYR A 191 4.66 6.25 17.56
C TYR A 191 4.78 5.38 18.82
N LEU A 192 4.91 4.07 18.67
CA LEU A 192 5.09 3.14 19.80
C LEU A 192 6.44 3.33 20.50
N GLU A 193 7.51 3.53 19.72
CA GLU A 193 8.84 3.77 20.25
C GLU A 193 8.89 5.09 21.04
N ASN A 194 8.38 6.18 20.46
CA ASN A 194 8.48 7.51 21.08
C ASN A 194 7.52 7.74 22.27
N ASN A 195 6.33 7.14 22.28
CA ASN A 195 5.31 7.43 23.30
C ASN A 195 5.19 6.36 24.38
N PHE A 196 5.53 5.09 24.07
CA PHE A 196 5.38 3.98 25.00
C PHE A 196 6.71 3.29 25.36
N ASN A 197 7.83 3.75 24.78
CA ASN A 197 9.16 3.16 24.97
C ASN A 197 9.18 1.65 24.65
N ILE A 198 8.34 1.23 23.69
CA ILE A 198 8.27 -0.14 23.18
C ILE A 198 9.29 -0.22 22.04
N ASP A 199 10.56 -0.34 22.41
CA ASP A 199 11.69 -0.46 21.49
C ASP A 199 11.89 -1.91 21.00
N GLU A 200 13.04 -2.20 20.39
CA GLU A 200 13.37 -3.52 19.84
C GLU A 200 13.36 -4.64 20.89
N SER A 201 13.55 -4.32 22.18
CA SER A 201 13.52 -5.32 23.26
C SER A 201 12.15 -5.99 23.40
N PHE A 202 11.09 -5.33 22.94
CA PHE A 202 9.72 -5.84 22.92
C PHE A 202 9.26 -6.27 21.52
N GLY A 203 10.18 -6.75 20.67
CA GLY A 203 9.93 -7.01 19.24
C GLY A 203 8.66 -7.82 18.93
N LEU A 204 8.31 -8.85 19.71
CA LEU A 204 7.08 -9.62 19.50
C LEU A 204 5.81 -8.82 19.82
N ILE A 205 5.78 -8.12 20.96
CA ILE A 205 4.63 -7.30 21.37
C ILE A 205 4.44 -6.15 20.39
N ARG A 206 5.55 -5.49 20.01
CA ARG A 206 5.57 -4.42 19.01
C ARG A 206 5.00 -4.89 17.68
N TYR A 207 5.50 -6.02 17.17
CA TYR A 207 4.99 -6.63 15.95
C TYR A 207 3.49 -6.92 16.02
N LEU A 208 3.02 -7.56 17.10
CA LEU A 208 1.60 -7.90 17.25
C LEU A 208 0.73 -6.65 17.25
N ILE A 209 1.12 -5.58 17.95
CA ILE A 209 0.36 -4.32 17.96
C ILE A 209 0.29 -3.72 16.55
N ILE A 210 1.44 -3.58 15.87
CA ILE A 210 1.51 -2.97 14.53
C ILE A 210 0.69 -3.78 13.52
N VAL A 211 0.81 -5.11 13.55
CA VAL A 211 0.06 -5.99 12.65
C VAL A 211 -1.43 -5.98 12.97
N THR A 212 -1.84 -6.03 14.22
CA THR A 212 -3.27 -5.96 14.57
C THR A 212 -3.87 -4.64 14.13
N VAL A 213 -3.22 -3.51 14.40
CA VAL A 213 -3.70 -2.19 13.97
C VAL A 213 -3.69 -2.09 12.44
N GLY A 214 -2.65 -2.61 11.77
CA GLY A 214 -2.58 -2.69 10.31
C GLY A 214 -3.71 -3.52 9.70
N LEU A 215 -4.05 -4.68 10.29
CA LEU A 215 -5.15 -5.53 9.82
C LEU A 215 -6.50 -4.83 10.00
N ILE A 216 -6.73 -4.15 11.12
CA ILE A 216 -7.95 -3.34 11.32
C ILE A 216 -8.05 -2.24 10.25
N PHE A 217 -6.93 -1.59 9.94
CA PHE A 217 -6.86 -0.57 8.91
C PHE A 217 -7.17 -1.14 7.52
N CYS A 218 -6.59 -2.28 7.15
CA CYS A 218 -6.90 -2.97 5.90
C CYS A 218 -8.37 -3.37 5.80
N VAL A 219 -8.94 -3.94 6.86
CA VAL A 219 -10.38 -4.27 6.92
C VAL A 219 -11.22 -3.01 6.69
N THR A 220 -10.85 -1.88 7.30
CA THR A 220 -11.54 -0.60 7.10
C THR A 220 -11.48 -0.15 5.64
N ILE A 221 -10.32 -0.23 4.98
CA ILE A 221 -10.18 0.09 3.55
C ILE A 221 -11.07 -0.81 2.69
N ILE A 222 -11.02 -2.13 2.92
CA ILE A 222 -11.82 -3.12 2.18
C ILE A 222 -13.33 -2.84 2.34
N LEU A 223 -13.77 -2.49 3.56
CA LEU A 223 -15.17 -2.15 3.82
C LEU A 223 -15.58 -0.85 3.11
N VAL A 224 -14.73 0.18 3.14
CA VAL A 224 -14.99 1.44 2.42
C VAL A 224 -15.08 1.18 0.93
N GLU A 225 -14.16 0.40 0.36
CA GLU A 225 -14.19 0.02 -1.05
C GLU A 225 -15.48 -0.73 -1.41
N ALA A 226 -15.88 -1.71 -0.59
CA ALA A 226 -17.13 -2.43 -0.79
C ALA A 226 -18.36 -1.50 -0.80
N LEU A 227 -18.38 -0.50 0.09
CA LEU A 227 -19.42 0.52 0.14
C LEU A 227 -19.41 1.42 -1.10
N VAL A 228 -18.23 1.83 -1.57
CA VAL A 228 -18.09 2.62 -2.80
C VAL A 228 -18.57 1.81 -4.01
N ILE A 229 -18.20 0.54 -4.12
CA ILE A 229 -18.69 -0.36 -5.18
C ILE A 229 -20.22 -0.45 -5.11
N ALA A 230 -20.79 -0.71 -3.94
CA ALA A 230 -22.24 -0.82 -3.77
C ALA A 230 -22.98 0.47 -4.14
N ALA A 231 -22.45 1.63 -3.76
CA ALA A 231 -23.06 2.93 -4.02
C ALA A 231 -22.95 3.35 -5.50
N THR A 232 -21.81 3.10 -6.14
CA THR A 232 -21.54 3.58 -7.51
C THR A 232 -22.02 2.62 -8.60
N ARG A 233 -22.10 1.32 -8.31
CA ARG A 233 -22.52 0.27 -9.26
C ARG A 233 -23.81 0.58 -10.02
N PRO A 234 -24.93 1.02 -9.40
CA PRO A 234 -26.15 1.35 -10.14
C PRO A 234 -25.97 2.49 -11.15
N HIS A 235 -25.10 3.47 -10.86
CA HIS A 235 -24.81 4.58 -11.75
C HIS A 235 -24.01 4.13 -12.96
N ILE A 236 -23.00 3.28 -12.75
CA ILE A 236 -22.19 2.71 -13.83
C ILE A 236 -23.06 1.82 -14.74
N ILE A 237 -23.97 1.01 -14.18
CA ILE A 237 -24.90 0.20 -14.97
C ILE A 237 -25.78 1.08 -15.87
N LYS A 238 -26.32 2.19 -15.35
CA LYS A 238 -27.13 3.12 -16.15
C LYS A 238 -26.32 3.70 -17.30
N LEU A 239 -25.09 4.12 -17.04
CA LEU A 239 -24.18 4.66 -18.03
C LEU A 239 -23.83 3.64 -19.12
N LEU A 240 -23.48 2.41 -18.74
CA LEU A 240 -23.17 1.35 -19.71
C LEU A 240 -24.36 1.02 -20.60
N LYS A 241 -25.58 0.95 -20.04
CA LYS A 241 -26.81 0.74 -20.82
C LYS A 241 -27.07 1.87 -21.81
N GLN A 242 -26.81 3.12 -21.42
CA GLN A 242 -26.94 4.27 -22.33
C GLN A 242 -25.93 4.21 -23.48
N ILE A 243 -24.68 3.85 -23.19
CA ILE A 243 -23.63 3.69 -24.19
C ILE A 243 -23.99 2.57 -25.17
N HIS A 244 -24.38 1.40 -24.67
CA HIS A 244 -24.73 0.26 -25.51
C HIS A 244 -25.89 0.57 -26.46
N ARG A 245 -26.94 1.26 -25.97
CA ARG A 245 -28.06 1.72 -26.81
C ARG A 245 -27.61 2.68 -27.92
N LYS A 246 -26.68 3.58 -27.63
CA LYS A 246 -26.14 4.53 -28.63
C LYS A 246 -25.27 3.84 -29.68
N LEU A 247 -24.59 2.75 -29.32
CA LEU A 247 -23.72 2.00 -30.24
C LEU A 247 -24.48 1.06 -31.18
N GLY A 248 -25.79 0.92 -31.05
CA GLY A 248 -26.62 0.18 -32.01
C GLY A 248 -26.50 -1.34 -31.94
N TYR A 249 -25.92 -1.88 -30.87
CA TYR A 249 -25.97 -3.32 -30.60
C TYR A 249 -27.37 -3.65 -30.05
N TYR A 250 -28.16 -4.40 -30.82
CA TYR A 250 -29.46 -4.97 -30.43
C TYR A 250 -29.31 -6.42 -30.01
#